data_AF-A0A8T4A2P9-F1
#
_entry.id   AF-A0A8T4A2P9-F1
#
_cell.length_a   1.000
_cell.length_b   1.000
_cell.length_c   1.000
_cell.angle_alpha   90.00
_cell.angle_beta   90.00
_cell.angle_gamma   90.00
#
_symmetry.space_group_name_H-M   'P 1'
#
loop_
_entity.id
_entity.type
_entity.pdbx_description
1 polymer ?
#
loop_
_entity_poly.entity_id
_entity_poly.type
_entity_poly.pdbx_seq_one_letter_code
_entity_poly.pdbx_strand_id
1 'polypeptide(L)'
;MKEVILKPKEQPNIWLEAEVIKPDVFAGKGLKDIEALEIFYGSKKARFGDFFEVSGTASDKAEDVRIVIAGDVSRTKRVGEDMSAGEIIIKGSADMYVGARMKGGRIIVEGNADAFAGQQLAGGELIIKGNAGNYLGSSYRGDWRGMKGGVITVEGNAGGEIAEFMLGGKMHIKGSVGAFAGLHMKKGLIVIDGSAAGRVGAQMTGGSIVVNGRIASLLPGFKFEKKEKDIKIDGEEFMGIYSKYTGDHAERGASGVLYVRD
;
A
#
# COMPACT_ATOMS: atom_id res chain seq x y z
N MET A 1 5.63 -21.24 -9.93
CA MET A 1 4.34 -20.93 -9.28
C MET A 1 3.22 -21.71 -9.95
N LYS A 2 2.31 -22.27 -9.17
CA LYS A 2 1.06 -22.90 -9.56
C LYS A 2 -0.08 -21.92 -9.32
N GLU A 3 -1.04 -21.87 -10.24
CA GLU A 3 -2.10 -20.85 -10.22
C GLU A 3 -3.40 -21.40 -9.66
N VAL A 4 -3.96 -20.70 -8.66
CA VAL A 4 -5.34 -20.87 -8.19
C VAL A 4 -6.13 -19.67 -8.68
N ILE A 5 -7.15 -19.93 -9.49
CA ILE A 5 -7.97 -18.91 -10.11
C ILE A 5 -9.26 -18.77 -9.31
N LEU A 6 -9.54 -17.55 -8.88
CA LEU A 6 -10.75 -17.14 -8.18
C LEU A 6 -11.58 -16.27 -9.13
N LYS A 7 -12.68 -16.79 -9.63
CA LYS A 7 -13.62 -15.96 -10.41
C LYS A 7 -14.72 -15.47 -9.47
N PRO A 8 -14.80 -14.17 -9.17
CA PRO A 8 -15.88 -13.63 -8.35
C PRO A 8 -17.20 -13.89 -9.07
N LYS A 9 -18.19 -14.37 -8.32
CA LYS A 9 -19.59 -14.34 -8.74
C LYS A 9 -20.12 -12.91 -8.59
N GLU A 10 -21.43 -12.71 -8.76
CA GLU A 10 -22.04 -11.40 -8.52
C GLU A 10 -21.67 -10.87 -7.13
N GLN A 11 -20.95 -9.74 -7.09
CA GLN A 11 -20.49 -9.15 -5.85
C GLN A 11 -21.69 -8.69 -5.02
N PRO A 12 -21.73 -9.01 -3.73
CA PRO A 12 -22.91 -8.72 -2.93
C PRO A 12 -23.00 -7.24 -2.53
N ASN A 13 -24.19 -6.82 -2.10
CA ASN A 13 -24.44 -5.44 -1.68
C ASN A 13 -23.77 -5.06 -0.35
N ILE A 14 -23.49 -6.04 0.52
CA ILE A 14 -22.76 -5.86 1.77
C ILE A 14 -21.34 -6.41 1.58
N TRP A 15 -20.35 -5.76 2.18
CA TRP A 15 -18.96 -6.14 2.04
C TRP A 15 -18.65 -7.55 2.57
N LEU A 16 -17.71 -8.19 1.88
CA LEU A 16 -17.03 -9.40 2.34
C LEU A 16 -15.75 -9.00 3.09
N GLU A 17 -15.44 -9.71 4.19
CA GLU A 17 -14.10 -9.73 4.76
C GLU A 17 -13.49 -11.11 4.50
N ALA A 18 -12.41 -11.13 3.71
CA ALA A 18 -11.83 -12.34 3.18
C ALA A 18 -10.31 -12.37 3.37
N GLU A 19 -9.85 -12.24 4.63
CA GLU A 19 -8.43 -12.40 4.97
C GLU A 19 -7.87 -13.78 4.57
N VAL A 20 -8.75 -14.76 4.32
CA VAL A 20 -8.37 -16.09 3.83
C VAL A 20 -7.77 -16.08 2.42
N ILE A 21 -7.98 -15.02 1.63
CA ILE A 21 -7.42 -14.89 0.28
C ILE A 21 -5.94 -14.50 0.39
N LYS A 22 -5.09 -15.50 0.68
CA LYS A 22 -3.63 -15.37 0.66
C LYS A 22 -2.93 -16.71 0.42
N PRO A 23 -1.75 -16.71 -0.21
CA PRO A 23 -0.94 -17.91 -0.44
C PRO A 23 -0.74 -18.79 0.80
N ASP A 24 -0.51 -18.17 1.97
CA ASP A 24 -0.30 -18.87 3.24
C ASP A 24 -1.47 -19.78 3.65
N VAL A 25 -2.70 -19.39 3.31
CA VAL A 25 -3.91 -20.16 3.63
C VAL A 25 -4.21 -21.20 2.57
N PHE A 26 -3.89 -20.90 1.30
CA PHE A 26 -4.17 -21.80 0.18
C PHE A 26 -3.15 -22.94 0.07
N ALA A 27 -1.93 -22.71 0.56
CA ALA A 27 -0.90 -23.75 0.60
C ALA A 27 -1.38 -24.99 1.37
N GLY A 28 -1.18 -26.17 0.78
CA GLY A 28 -1.57 -27.46 1.35
C GLY A 28 -3.07 -27.76 1.33
N LYS A 29 -3.89 -26.94 0.65
CA LYS A 29 -5.34 -27.16 0.51
C LYS A 29 -5.71 -27.58 -0.91
N GLY A 30 -6.60 -28.56 -1.02
CA GLY A 30 -7.27 -28.84 -2.29
C GLY A 30 -8.26 -27.73 -2.64
N LEU A 31 -8.66 -27.64 -3.92
CA LEU A 31 -9.60 -26.60 -4.38
C LEU A 31 -10.93 -26.64 -3.62
N LYS A 32 -11.46 -27.84 -3.32
CA LYS A 32 -12.70 -28.02 -2.54
C LYS A 32 -12.56 -27.52 -1.10
N ASP A 33 -11.37 -27.66 -0.51
CA ASP A 33 -11.10 -27.15 0.84
C ASP A 33 -11.00 -25.63 0.84
N ILE A 34 -10.45 -25.04 -0.23
CA ILE A 34 -10.44 -23.59 -0.46
C ILE A 34 -11.88 -23.07 -0.60
N GLU A 35 -12.71 -23.73 -1.39
CA GLU A 35 -14.14 -23.39 -1.50
C GLU A 35 -14.88 -23.50 -0.16
N ALA A 36 -14.43 -24.36 0.76
CA ALA A 36 -15.03 -24.57 2.06
C ALA A 36 -14.56 -23.58 3.14
N LEU A 37 -13.60 -22.70 2.84
CA LEU A 37 -13.12 -21.69 3.79
C LEU A 37 -14.28 -20.79 4.25
N GLU A 38 -14.19 -20.36 5.51
CA GLU A 38 -15.14 -19.42 6.09
C GLU A 38 -14.67 -17.99 5.83
N ILE A 39 -15.61 -17.12 5.46
CA ILE A 39 -15.42 -15.67 5.35
C ILE A 39 -16.59 -14.96 6.04
N PHE A 40 -16.50 -13.64 6.19
CA PHE A 40 -17.62 -12.84 6.67
C PHE A 40 -18.35 -12.14 5.52
N TYR A 41 -19.67 -12.17 5.60
CA TYR A 41 -20.59 -11.35 4.81
C TYR A 41 -21.40 -10.46 5.76
N GLY A 42 -20.97 -9.21 5.90
CA GLY A 42 -21.44 -8.35 7.00
C GLY A 42 -21.19 -9.00 8.36
N SER A 43 -22.22 -9.18 9.17
CA SER A 43 -22.12 -9.80 10.50
C SER A 43 -22.19 -11.33 10.50
N LYS A 44 -22.36 -11.97 9.33
CA LYS A 44 -22.59 -13.41 9.22
C LYS A 44 -21.37 -14.12 8.68
N LYS A 45 -21.14 -15.35 9.14
CA LYS A 45 -20.22 -16.29 8.52
C LYS A 45 -20.85 -16.84 7.24
N ALA A 46 -20.05 -17.01 6.21
CA ALA A 46 -20.46 -17.59 4.94
C ALA A 46 -19.32 -18.43 4.34
N ARG A 47 -19.66 -19.28 3.39
CA ARG A 47 -18.68 -20.13 2.72
C ARG A 47 -18.05 -19.37 1.55
N PHE A 48 -16.73 -19.47 1.41
CA PHE A 48 -15.97 -18.80 0.36
C PHE A 48 -16.47 -19.14 -1.06
N GLY A 49 -16.74 -20.44 -1.29
CA GLY A 49 -17.31 -20.95 -2.54
C GLY A 49 -18.71 -20.43 -2.89
N ASP A 50 -19.42 -19.78 -1.97
CA ASP A 50 -20.70 -19.13 -2.27
C ASP A 50 -20.47 -17.90 -3.15
N PHE A 51 -19.32 -17.23 -3.02
CA PHE A 51 -19.00 -15.96 -3.69
C PHE A 51 -17.91 -16.08 -4.77
N PHE A 52 -17.11 -17.13 -4.75
CA PHE A 52 -16.03 -17.35 -5.71
C PHE A 52 -16.11 -18.75 -6.31
N GLU A 53 -15.99 -18.83 -7.64
CA GLU A 53 -15.65 -20.10 -8.31
C GLU A 53 -14.14 -20.31 -8.19
N VAL A 54 -13.71 -21.51 -7.75
CA VAL A 54 -12.30 -21.82 -7.51
C VAL A 54 -11.83 -22.88 -8.50
N SER A 55 -10.73 -22.60 -9.21
CA SER A 55 -10.15 -23.52 -10.19
C SER A 55 -8.62 -23.42 -10.22
N GLY A 56 -7.97 -24.25 -11.04
CA GLY A 56 -6.51 -24.23 -11.23
C GLY A 56 -5.79 -25.38 -10.51
N THR A 57 -4.58 -25.11 -10.03
CA THR A 57 -3.66 -26.13 -9.51
C THR A 57 -3.16 -25.75 -8.12
N ALA A 58 -3.43 -26.59 -7.13
CA ALA A 58 -2.97 -26.40 -5.76
C ALA A 58 -1.46 -26.65 -5.58
N SER A 59 -0.88 -26.00 -4.57
CA SER A 59 0.51 -26.19 -4.13
C SER A 59 0.59 -26.42 -2.62
N ASP A 60 1.61 -27.14 -2.17
CA ASP A 60 1.85 -27.38 -0.73
C ASP A 60 2.63 -26.24 -0.07
N LYS A 61 3.25 -25.37 -0.86
CA LYS A 61 4.14 -24.30 -0.40
C LYS A 61 3.60 -22.93 -0.80
N ALA A 62 3.57 -21.98 0.13
CA ALA A 62 3.04 -20.64 -0.10
C ALA A 62 3.82 -19.87 -1.17
N GLU A 63 5.16 -20.00 -1.22
CA GLU A 63 6.00 -19.37 -2.24
C GLU A 63 5.69 -19.82 -3.68
N ASP A 64 5.09 -21.00 -3.82
CA ASP A 64 4.70 -21.57 -5.09
C ASP A 64 3.26 -21.23 -5.48
N VAL A 65 2.46 -20.62 -4.59
CA VAL A 65 1.05 -20.28 -4.89
C VAL A 65 0.97 -18.89 -5.54
N ARG A 66 0.34 -18.85 -6.71
CA ARG A 66 -0.18 -17.62 -7.32
C ARG A 66 -1.70 -17.65 -7.28
N ILE A 67 -2.31 -16.66 -6.64
CA ILE A 67 -3.76 -16.45 -6.65
C ILE A 67 -4.10 -15.44 -7.74
N VAL A 68 -4.96 -15.81 -8.68
CA VAL A 68 -5.46 -14.90 -9.71
C VAL A 68 -6.94 -14.66 -9.47
N ILE A 69 -7.30 -13.46 -9.02
CA ILE A 69 -8.69 -13.02 -8.92
C ILE A 69 -9.10 -12.48 -10.28
N ALA A 70 -9.87 -13.26 -11.03
CA ALA A 70 -10.30 -12.98 -12.39
C ALA A 70 -11.57 -12.09 -12.43
N GLY A 71 -11.52 -10.94 -11.77
CA GLY A 71 -12.59 -9.95 -11.77
C GLY A 71 -12.42 -8.87 -10.72
N ASP A 72 -13.39 -7.96 -10.67
CA ASP A 72 -13.46 -6.88 -9.70
C ASP A 72 -13.94 -7.40 -8.33
N VAL A 73 -13.24 -6.97 -7.28
CA VAL A 73 -13.54 -7.31 -5.88
C VAL A 73 -13.55 -6.05 -5.02
N SER A 74 -14.08 -4.95 -5.56
CA SER A 74 -14.31 -3.68 -4.84
C SER A 74 -15.31 -3.79 -3.69
N ARG A 75 -15.85 -4.98 -3.40
CA ARG A 75 -16.67 -5.28 -2.22
C ARG A 75 -16.04 -6.32 -1.29
N THR A 76 -14.78 -6.70 -1.53
CA THR A 76 -14.05 -7.69 -0.72
C THR A 76 -12.83 -7.04 -0.07
N LYS A 77 -12.85 -6.97 1.26
CA LYS A 77 -11.78 -6.39 2.08
C LYS A 77 -10.72 -7.42 2.43
N ARG A 78 -9.54 -6.92 2.84
CA ARG A 78 -8.47 -7.72 3.47
C ARG A 78 -7.80 -8.77 2.57
N VAL A 79 -7.91 -8.63 1.25
CA VAL A 79 -7.22 -9.52 0.31
C VAL A 79 -5.70 -9.44 0.53
N GLY A 80 -5.04 -10.58 0.73
CA GLY A 80 -3.59 -10.64 0.98
C GLY A 80 -3.15 -10.18 2.37
N GLU A 81 -4.07 -9.96 3.31
CA GLU A 81 -3.72 -9.52 4.66
C GLU A 81 -2.83 -10.54 5.38
N ASP A 82 -1.73 -10.07 5.97
CA ASP A 82 -0.68 -10.85 6.65
C ASP A 82 0.10 -11.85 5.78
N MET A 83 -0.02 -11.81 4.44
CA MET A 83 0.67 -12.78 3.58
C MET A 83 2.20 -12.69 3.70
N SER A 84 2.88 -13.84 3.64
CA SER A 84 4.35 -13.93 3.83
C SER A 84 5.14 -14.30 2.58
N ALA A 85 4.49 -14.93 1.59
CA ALA A 85 5.13 -15.39 0.35
C ALA A 85 4.08 -15.52 -0.77
N GLY A 86 4.54 -15.91 -1.97
CA GLY A 86 3.66 -16.13 -3.13
C GLY A 86 3.21 -14.84 -3.79
N GLU A 87 2.21 -14.95 -4.67
CA GLU A 87 1.74 -13.83 -5.49
C GLU A 87 0.20 -13.78 -5.53
N ILE A 88 -0.36 -12.57 -5.52
CA ILE A 88 -1.79 -12.31 -5.77
C ILE A 88 -1.91 -11.32 -6.93
N ILE A 89 -2.74 -11.64 -7.92
CA ILE A 89 -3.07 -10.74 -9.03
C ILE A 89 -4.58 -10.53 -9.05
N ILE A 90 -5.02 -9.28 -8.91
CA ILE A 90 -6.42 -8.86 -8.95
C ILE A 90 -6.68 -8.20 -10.30
N LYS A 91 -7.46 -8.87 -11.16
CA LYS A 91 -7.89 -8.39 -12.49
C LYS A 91 -9.07 -7.42 -12.38
N GLY A 92 -8.95 -6.44 -11.50
CA GLY A 92 -9.99 -5.47 -11.15
C GLY A 92 -9.57 -4.63 -9.94
N SER A 93 -10.53 -3.95 -9.32
CA SER A 93 -10.31 -3.16 -8.10
C SER A 93 -10.45 -4.01 -6.84
N ALA A 94 -9.87 -3.53 -5.75
CA ALA A 94 -9.97 -4.12 -4.41
C ALA A 94 -10.50 -3.08 -3.41
N ASP A 95 -11.24 -3.55 -2.39
CA ASP A 95 -11.70 -2.71 -1.28
C ASP A 95 -10.55 -2.45 -0.28
N MET A 96 -10.90 -2.03 0.94
CA MET A 96 -9.97 -1.63 1.99
C MET A 96 -9.05 -2.78 2.43
N TYR A 97 -7.88 -2.39 2.93
CA TYR A 97 -6.91 -3.26 3.60
C TYR A 97 -6.24 -4.32 2.70
N VAL A 98 -6.25 -4.15 1.37
CA VAL A 98 -5.46 -5.02 0.48
C VAL A 98 -3.98 -4.99 0.88
N GLY A 99 -3.40 -6.16 1.14
CA GLY A 99 -2.00 -6.29 1.59
C GLY A 99 -1.69 -5.69 2.96
N ALA A 100 -2.70 -5.46 3.82
CA ALA A 100 -2.46 -5.01 5.19
C ALA A 100 -1.54 -6.00 5.93
N ARG A 101 -0.56 -5.48 6.67
CA ARG A 101 0.44 -6.26 7.44
C ARG A 101 1.22 -7.31 6.65
N MET A 102 1.27 -7.18 5.31
CA MET A 102 2.04 -8.05 4.44
C MET A 102 3.52 -8.08 4.85
N LYS A 103 4.11 -9.28 4.89
CA LYS A 103 5.50 -9.54 5.33
C LYS A 103 6.41 -9.93 4.17
N GLY A 104 5.85 -10.43 3.08
CA GLY A 104 6.57 -10.87 1.90
C GLY A 104 5.62 -11.30 0.79
N GLY A 105 6.18 -11.72 -0.35
CA GLY A 105 5.44 -12.00 -1.57
C GLY A 105 5.11 -10.74 -2.37
N ARG A 106 4.12 -10.84 -3.25
CA ARG A 106 3.74 -9.77 -4.18
C ARG A 106 2.23 -9.69 -4.41
N ILE A 107 1.67 -8.49 -4.42
CA ILE A 107 0.28 -8.23 -4.79
C ILE A 107 0.25 -7.22 -5.94
N ILE A 108 -0.51 -7.54 -6.99
CA ILE A 108 -0.80 -6.63 -8.10
C ILE A 108 -2.31 -6.40 -8.16
N VAL A 109 -2.74 -5.14 -8.03
CA VAL A 109 -4.11 -4.69 -8.27
C VAL A 109 -4.14 -3.98 -9.62
N GLU A 110 -4.86 -4.54 -10.60
CA GLU A 110 -4.93 -3.93 -11.94
C GLU A 110 -5.89 -2.74 -12.00
N GLY A 111 -6.85 -2.66 -11.09
CA GLY A 111 -7.74 -1.52 -10.89
C GLY A 111 -7.32 -0.61 -9.74
N ASN A 112 -8.31 -0.06 -9.04
CA ASN A 112 -8.09 0.80 -7.87
C ASN A 112 -8.00 -0.02 -6.58
N ALA A 113 -7.42 0.58 -5.54
CA ALA A 113 -7.51 0.08 -4.17
C ALA A 113 -8.12 1.15 -3.27
N ASP A 114 -9.05 0.76 -2.39
CA ASP A 114 -9.63 1.69 -1.43
C ASP A 114 -8.64 2.00 -0.27
N ALA A 115 -9.12 2.68 0.77
CA ALA A 115 -8.33 3.13 1.90
C ALA A 115 -7.59 2.01 2.62
N PHE A 116 -6.51 2.37 3.32
CA PHE A 116 -5.70 1.47 4.14
C PHE A 116 -5.01 0.32 3.38
N ALA A 117 -4.90 0.40 2.05
CA ALA A 117 -4.06 -0.51 1.28
C ALA A 117 -2.63 -0.50 1.84
N GLY A 118 -2.04 -1.67 2.07
CA GLY A 118 -0.71 -1.81 2.66
C GLY A 118 -0.55 -1.26 4.08
N GLN A 119 -1.64 -1.06 4.85
CA GLN A 119 -1.55 -0.64 6.25
C GLN A 119 -0.57 -1.54 7.03
N GLN A 120 0.39 -0.94 7.73
CA GLN A 120 1.43 -1.65 8.51
C GLN A 120 2.25 -2.67 7.70
N LEU A 121 2.47 -2.45 6.40
CA LEU A 121 3.29 -3.33 5.56
C LEU A 121 4.72 -3.45 6.12
N ALA A 122 5.22 -4.68 6.20
CA ALA A 122 6.52 -5.02 6.79
C ALA A 122 7.52 -5.55 5.76
N GLY A 123 7.05 -6.08 4.64
CA GLY A 123 7.87 -6.56 3.53
C GLY A 123 7.03 -6.97 2.33
N GLY A 124 7.69 -7.33 1.24
CA GLY A 124 7.05 -7.64 -0.04
C GLY A 124 6.79 -6.43 -0.93
N GLU A 125 6.04 -6.64 -2.00
CA GLU A 125 5.73 -5.63 -3.01
C GLU A 125 4.21 -5.53 -3.25
N LEU A 126 3.65 -4.33 -3.13
CA LEU A 126 2.27 -4.01 -3.48
C LEU A 126 2.25 -3.02 -4.65
N ILE A 127 1.66 -3.43 -5.77
CA ILE A 127 1.53 -2.62 -6.99
C ILE A 127 0.05 -2.36 -7.25
N ILE A 128 -0.34 -1.10 -7.37
CA ILE A 128 -1.69 -0.67 -7.72
C ILE A 128 -1.61 0.10 -9.03
N LYS A 129 -2.19 -0.43 -10.11
CA LYS A 129 -2.16 0.20 -11.44
C LYS A 129 -3.16 1.36 -11.56
N GLY A 130 -4.21 1.37 -10.75
CA GLY A 130 -5.16 2.48 -10.65
C GLY A 130 -4.77 3.49 -9.57
N ASN A 131 -5.79 4.05 -8.93
CA ASN A 131 -5.65 4.95 -7.79
C ASN A 131 -5.70 4.20 -6.46
N ALA A 132 -5.13 4.80 -5.42
CA ALA A 132 -5.24 4.35 -4.04
C ALA A 132 -6.06 5.33 -3.19
N GLY A 133 -6.78 4.83 -2.19
CA GLY A 133 -7.51 5.63 -1.23
C GLY A 133 -6.63 6.35 -0.20
N ASN A 134 -7.27 6.87 0.85
CA ASN A 134 -6.58 7.47 2.00
C ASN A 134 -5.80 6.42 2.80
N TYR A 135 -4.84 6.85 3.61
CA TYR A 135 -4.13 5.97 4.54
C TYR A 135 -3.36 4.80 3.87
N LEU A 136 -2.98 4.95 2.61
CA LEU A 136 -2.09 4.02 1.93
C LEU A 136 -0.80 3.86 2.75
N GLY A 137 -0.41 2.65 3.13
CA GLY A 137 0.81 2.39 3.91
C GLY A 137 0.82 3.01 5.32
N SER A 138 -0.34 3.31 5.92
CA SER A 138 -0.44 3.95 7.22
C SER A 138 -0.14 3.02 8.40
N SER A 139 -0.19 3.56 9.61
CA SER A 139 -0.35 2.79 10.84
C SER A 139 -1.79 2.36 11.10
N TYR A 140 -1.97 1.60 12.19
CA TYR A 140 -3.27 1.37 12.80
C TYR A 140 -3.58 2.48 13.81
N ARG A 141 -4.87 2.74 14.04
CA ARG A 141 -5.33 3.81 14.94
C ARG A 141 -4.71 3.67 16.33
N GLY A 142 -4.00 4.72 16.76
CA GLY A 142 -3.36 4.81 18.08
C GLY A 142 -2.00 4.11 18.18
N ASP A 143 -1.51 3.45 17.13
CA ASP A 143 -0.16 2.88 17.12
C ASP A 143 0.81 3.84 16.41
N TRP A 144 1.90 4.21 17.08
CA TRP A 144 2.96 5.03 16.49
C TRP A 144 3.89 4.23 15.55
N ARG A 145 3.56 2.96 15.27
CA ARG A 145 4.35 2.05 14.43
C ARG A 145 3.56 1.66 13.18
N GLY A 146 3.75 2.43 12.10
CA GLY A 146 3.20 2.17 10.78
C GLY A 146 4.01 1.19 9.95
N MET A 147 4.02 1.41 8.62
CA MET A 147 4.78 0.62 7.65
C MET A 147 6.28 0.57 8.02
N LYS A 148 6.87 -0.63 8.03
CA LYS A 148 8.26 -0.88 8.49
C LYS A 148 9.23 -1.27 7.37
N GLY A 149 8.72 -1.73 6.24
CA GLY A 149 9.51 -2.26 5.14
C GLY A 149 8.65 -2.49 3.91
N GLY A 150 9.24 -3.13 2.88
CA GLY A 150 8.58 -3.41 1.61
C GLY A 150 8.42 -2.19 0.70
N VAL A 151 7.80 -2.42 -0.46
CA VAL A 151 7.63 -1.43 -1.52
C VAL A 151 6.16 -1.32 -1.91
N ILE A 152 5.64 -0.09 -1.94
CA ILE A 152 4.31 0.23 -2.47
C ILE A 152 4.49 1.10 -3.71
N THR A 153 3.91 0.69 -4.85
CA THR A 153 3.87 1.48 -6.08
C THR A 153 2.42 1.73 -6.50
N VAL A 154 2.07 2.99 -6.74
CA VAL A 154 0.75 3.37 -7.28
C VAL A 154 0.95 4.11 -8.60
N GLU A 155 0.36 3.61 -9.67
CA GLU A 155 0.50 4.23 -11.00
C GLU A 155 -0.43 5.44 -11.20
N GLY A 156 -1.55 5.48 -10.48
CA GLY A 156 -2.45 6.62 -10.43
C GLY A 156 -2.17 7.58 -9.27
N ASN A 157 -3.23 8.22 -8.80
CA ASN A 157 -3.23 9.13 -7.66
C ASN A 157 -3.42 8.37 -6.34
N ALA A 158 -3.08 9.00 -5.22
CA ALA A 158 -3.41 8.50 -3.89
C ALA A 158 -4.16 9.55 -3.05
N GLY A 159 -4.88 9.11 -2.02
CA GLY A 159 -5.60 9.96 -1.09
C GLY A 159 -4.70 10.78 -0.16
N GLY A 160 -5.28 11.26 0.94
CA GLY A 160 -4.55 11.92 2.02
C GLY A 160 -3.95 10.94 3.03
N GLU A 161 -3.07 11.45 3.87
CA GLU A 161 -2.45 10.72 4.99
C GLU A 161 -1.74 9.42 4.54
N ILE A 162 -1.18 9.42 3.33
CA ILE A 162 -0.34 8.30 2.86
C ILE A 162 0.92 8.21 3.72
N ALA A 163 1.37 6.98 3.97
CA ALA A 163 2.56 6.67 4.75
C ALA A 163 2.57 7.32 6.15
N GLU A 164 1.40 7.46 6.75
CA GLU A 164 1.27 7.94 8.12
C GLU A 164 2.02 7.00 9.11
N PHE A 165 2.83 7.60 10.00
CA PHE A 165 3.77 6.92 10.92
C PHE A 165 4.74 5.93 10.23
N MET A 166 5.15 6.19 8.98
CA MET A 166 6.11 5.32 8.28
C MET A 166 7.46 5.21 9.02
N LEU A 167 7.89 3.96 9.23
CA LEU A 167 9.10 3.55 9.95
C LEU A 167 10.14 2.85 9.05
N GLY A 168 9.85 2.70 7.76
CA GLY A 168 10.77 2.13 6.78
C GLY A 168 10.05 1.64 5.52
N GLY A 169 10.82 1.19 4.54
CA GLY A 169 10.33 0.81 3.21
C GLY A 169 10.30 1.98 2.24
N LYS A 170 9.69 1.75 1.07
CA LYS A 170 9.58 2.73 -0.01
C LYS A 170 8.15 2.83 -0.51
N MET A 171 7.70 4.05 -0.78
CA MET A 171 6.43 4.33 -1.46
C MET A 171 6.67 5.20 -2.69
N HIS A 172 6.16 4.80 -3.86
CA HIS A 172 6.24 5.58 -5.09
C HIS A 172 4.84 5.77 -5.69
N ILE A 173 4.40 7.02 -5.74
CA ILE A 173 3.14 7.43 -6.36
C ILE A 173 3.47 8.15 -7.66
N LYS A 174 3.07 7.58 -8.81
CA LYS A 174 3.29 8.19 -10.13
C LYS A 174 2.34 9.37 -10.40
N GLY A 175 1.20 9.42 -9.71
CA GLY A 175 0.25 10.53 -9.76
C GLY A 175 0.44 11.56 -8.66
N SER A 176 -0.64 12.26 -8.35
CA SER A 176 -0.72 13.26 -7.28
C SER A 176 -1.30 12.67 -6.00
N VAL A 177 -1.09 13.36 -4.88
CA VAL A 177 -1.54 12.92 -3.55
C VAL A 177 -2.36 14.00 -2.85
N GLY A 178 -3.20 13.56 -1.92
CA GLY A 178 -3.93 14.43 -1.01
C GLY A 178 -3.03 15.15 -0.01
N ALA A 179 -3.65 15.72 1.03
CA ALA A 179 -2.91 16.39 2.10
C ALA A 179 -2.20 15.39 3.02
N PHE A 180 -1.21 15.86 3.77
CA PHE A 180 -0.59 15.10 4.87
C PHE A 180 0.17 13.82 4.45
N ALA A 181 0.73 13.79 3.24
CA ALA A 181 1.67 12.72 2.87
C ALA A 181 2.87 12.70 3.84
N GLY A 182 3.16 11.53 4.42
CA GLY A 182 4.24 11.35 5.39
C GLY A 182 3.99 11.98 6.76
N LEU A 183 2.72 12.13 7.17
CA LEU A 183 2.36 12.57 8.53
C LEU A 183 3.04 11.66 9.58
N HIS A 184 3.74 12.27 10.55
CA HIS A 184 4.49 11.55 11.59
C HIS A 184 5.58 10.58 11.09
N MET A 185 6.04 10.73 9.84
CA MET A 185 7.08 9.87 9.25
C MET A 185 8.38 9.93 10.07
N LYS A 186 9.02 8.77 10.27
CA LYS A 186 10.30 8.65 11.00
C LYS A 186 11.43 8.11 10.13
N LYS A 187 11.12 7.27 9.15
CA LYS A 187 12.08 6.63 8.24
C LYS A 187 11.39 6.23 6.94
N GLY A 188 12.19 5.83 5.95
CA GLY A 188 11.72 5.40 4.64
C GLY A 188 11.82 6.50 3.59
N LEU A 189 11.39 6.16 2.38
CA LEU A 189 11.38 7.06 1.23
C LEU A 189 9.97 7.12 0.62
N ILE A 190 9.43 8.33 0.48
CA ILE A 190 8.21 8.60 -0.28
C ILE A 190 8.59 9.39 -1.52
N VAL A 191 8.21 8.90 -2.70
CA VAL A 191 8.38 9.58 -3.99
C VAL A 191 7.00 9.86 -4.58
N ILE A 192 6.75 11.13 -4.91
CA ILE A 192 5.52 11.58 -5.55
C ILE A 192 5.90 12.25 -6.85
N ASP A 193 5.53 11.66 -7.99
CA ASP A 193 5.84 12.22 -9.30
C ASP A 193 4.93 13.41 -9.66
N GLY A 194 3.71 13.43 -9.12
CA GLY A 194 2.76 14.52 -9.27
C GLY A 194 2.84 15.59 -8.18
N SER A 195 1.70 16.24 -7.93
CA SER A 195 1.58 17.30 -6.92
C SER A 195 1.03 16.78 -5.60
N ALA A 196 1.24 17.53 -4.52
CA ALA A 196 0.68 17.26 -3.21
C ALA A 196 -0.20 18.43 -2.73
N ALA A 197 -1.38 18.13 -2.18
CA ALA A 197 -2.34 19.14 -1.77
C ALA A 197 -1.87 20.03 -0.59
N GLY A 198 -0.81 19.63 0.14
CA GLY A 198 -0.17 20.43 1.18
C GLY A 198 0.08 19.65 2.47
N ARG A 199 0.75 20.30 3.43
CA ARG A 199 1.11 19.70 4.74
C ARG A 199 1.94 18.41 4.62
N VAL A 200 2.74 18.32 3.56
CA VAL A 200 3.66 17.20 3.34
C VAL A 200 4.69 17.16 4.45
N GLY A 201 4.92 15.97 5.02
CA GLY A 201 5.87 15.76 6.10
C GLY A 201 5.47 16.42 7.43
N ALA A 202 4.20 16.76 7.63
CA ALA A 202 3.72 17.28 8.92
C ALA A 202 4.17 16.38 10.06
N GLN A 203 4.80 16.97 11.09
CA GLN A 203 5.30 16.26 12.27
C GLN A 203 6.28 15.11 11.96
N MET A 204 6.94 15.12 10.80
CA MET A 204 7.96 14.12 10.50
C MET A 204 9.21 14.35 11.36
N THR A 205 9.79 13.27 11.87
CA THR A 205 11.02 13.29 12.67
C THR A 205 12.22 12.70 11.95
N GLY A 206 12.01 12.08 10.79
CA GLY A 206 13.05 11.52 9.93
C GLY A 206 12.47 10.94 8.63
N GLY A 207 13.32 10.35 7.79
CA GLY A 207 12.94 9.88 6.47
C GLY A 207 12.99 10.97 5.40
N SER A 208 12.75 10.57 4.15
CA SER A 208 12.87 11.45 2.99
C SER A 208 11.58 11.44 2.17
N ILE A 209 11.13 12.62 1.76
CA ILE A 209 10.00 12.81 0.85
C ILE A 209 10.48 13.59 -0.37
N VAL A 210 10.21 13.08 -1.58
CA VAL A 210 10.49 13.73 -2.85
C VAL A 210 9.18 14.05 -3.55
N VAL A 211 8.99 15.31 -3.95
CA VAL A 211 7.83 15.77 -4.72
C VAL A 211 8.32 16.38 -6.03
N ASN A 212 7.98 15.75 -7.15
CA ASN A 212 8.37 16.18 -8.50
C ASN A 212 7.40 17.19 -9.12
N GLY A 213 6.19 17.32 -8.57
CA GLY A 213 5.24 18.38 -8.89
C GLY A 213 5.25 19.52 -7.87
N ARG A 214 4.08 20.12 -7.61
CA ARG A 214 3.94 21.26 -6.69
C ARG A 214 3.41 20.83 -5.34
N ILE A 215 3.84 21.53 -4.29
CA ILE A 215 3.19 21.48 -2.97
C ILE A 215 2.38 22.76 -2.82
N ALA A 216 1.06 22.65 -2.64
CA ALA A 216 0.18 23.83 -2.59
C ALA A 216 0.47 24.75 -1.39
N SER A 217 0.92 24.19 -0.27
CA SER A 217 1.35 24.94 0.92
C SER A 217 2.42 24.16 1.68
N LEU A 218 3.58 24.79 1.84
CA LEU A 218 4.67 24.31 2.67
C LEU A 218 4.41 24.69 4.14
N LEU A 219 4.74 23.79 5.07
CA LEU A 219 4.57 24.05 6.50
C LEU A 219 5.65 25.01 7.01
N PRO A 220 5.31 25.96 7.90
CA PRO A 220 6.27 26.92 8.45
C PRO A 220 7.34 26.28 9.34
N GLY A 221 7.14 25.03 9.78
CA GLY A 221 8.13 24.25 10.53
C GLY A 221 9.26 23.68 9.67
N PHE A 222 9.21 23.80 8.34
CA PHE A 222 10.30 23.40 7.45
C PHE A 222 11.27 24.55 7.19
N LYS A 223 12.56 24.27 7.34
CA LYS A 223 13.65 25.19 7.04
C LYS A 223 14.21 24.90 5.65
N PHE A 224 14.28 25.91 4.79
CA PHE A 224 15.03 25.81 3.54
C PHE A 224 16.53 25.67 3.82
N GLU A 225 17.18 24.71 3.19
CA GLU A 225 18.62 24.50 3.31
C GLU A 225 19.37 25.03 2.08
N LYS A 226 19.09 24.44 0.91
CA LYS A 226 19.76 24.77 -0.35
C LYS A 226 19.04 24.15 -1.54
N LYS A 227 19.46 24.53 -2.74
CA LYS A 227 19.13 23.80 -3.97
C LYS A 227 20.20 22.75 -4.24
N GLU A 228 19.77 21.55 -4.62
CA GLU A 228 20.64 20.45 -5.04
C GLU A 228 20.26 20.04 -6.47
N LYS A 229 21.25 19.72 -7.30
CA LYS A 229 21.04 19.21 -8.66
C LYS A 229 21.33 17.72 -8.68
N ASP A 230 20.48 16.96 -9.35
CA ASP A 230 20.61 15.51 -9.57
C ASP A 230 20.87 14.77 -8.25
N ILE A 231 19.84 14.69 -7.41
CA ILE A 231 19.94 14.17 -6.04
C ILE A 231 19.92 12.64 -6.02
N LYS A 232 20.58 12.05 -5.03
CA LYS A 232 20.59 10.60 -4.79
C LYS A 232 20.10 10.29 -3.39
N ILE A 233 19.02 9.52 -3.28
CA ILE A 233 18.41 9.13 -2.00
C ILE A 233 18.18 7.62 -2.02
N ASP A 234 18.67 6.91 -1.00
CA ASP A 234 18.55 5.45 -0.86
C ASP A 234 18.94 4.66 -2.12
N GLY A 235 19.93 5.17 -2.88
CA GLY A 235 20.44 4.55 -4.10
C GLY A 235 19.71 4.97 -5.39
N GLU A 236 18.60 5.69 -5.28
CA GLU A 236 17.81 6.19 -6.42
C GLU A 236 18.21 7.60 -6.83
N GLU A 237 18.26 7.85 -8.14
CA GLU A 237 18.67 9.10 -8.72
C GLU A 237 17.46 9.88 -9.23
N PHE A 238 17.35 11.13 -8.79
CA PHE A 238 16.29 12.04 -9.18
C PHE A 238 16.90 13.21 -9.95
N MET A 239 16.73 13.20 -11.26
CA MET A 239 17.29 14.21 -12.15
C MET A 239 16.53 15.53 -12.03
N GLY A 240 17.24 16.66 -12.12
CA GLY A 240 16.69 18.00 -12.03
C GLY A 240 17.22 18.80 -10.84
N ILE A 241 16.61 19.95 -10.59
CA ILE A 241 16.98 20.84 -9.49
C ILE A 241 15.89 20.73 -8.42
N TYR A 242 16.30 20.52 -7.17
CA TYR A 242 15.41 20.36 -6.03
C TYR A 242 15.76 21.35 -4.94
N SER A 243 14.75 22.08 -4.46
CA SER A 243 14.80 22.79 -3.20
C SER A 243 14.71 21.79 -2.05
N LYS A 244 15.73 21.78 -1.19
CA LYS A 244 15.82 20.93 -0.01
C LYS A 244 15.38 21.67 1.23
N TYR A 245 14.51 21.01 1.99
CA TYR A 245 14.03 21.47 3.29
C TYR A 245 14.31 20.42 4.36
N THR A 246 14.57 20.88 5.59
CA THR A 246 14.67 20.04 6.79
C THR A 246 13.54 20.37 7.74
N GLY A 247 12.99 19.37 8.43
CA GLY A 247 11.82 19.54 9.28
C GLY A 247 11.23 18.20 9.74
N ASP A 248 10.08 18.18 10.38
CA ASP A 248 9.28 19.34 10.81
C ASP A 248 9.76 19.84 12.19
N HIS A 249 10.27 21.07 12.27
CA HIS A 249 10.82 21.62 13.51
C HIS A 249 9.77 21.97 14.59
N ALA A 250 8.49 21.73 14.33
CA ALA A 250 7.51 21.60 15.40
C ALA A 250 7.83 20.40 16.33
N GLU A 251 8.53 19.38 15.83
CA GLU A 251 8.94 18.20 16.58
C GLU A 251 10.39 18.31 17.09
N ARG A 252 10.60 17.89 18.34
CA ARG A 252 11.92 17.94 18.97
C ARG A 252 12.88 16.96 18.28
N GLY A 253 14.01 17.48 17.79
CA GLY A 253 15.05 16.64 17.17
C GLY A 253 14.68 16.12 15.79
N ALA A 254 13.74 16.78 15.10
CA ALA A 254 13.38 16.42 13.74
C ALA A 254 14.57 16.46 12.78
N SER A 255 14.65 15.43 11.95
CA SER A 255 15.70 15.21 10.94
C SER A 255 15.12 14.78 9.59
N GLY A 256 13.82 15.01 9.39
CA GLY A 256 13.15 14.72 8.14
C GLY A 256 13.65 15.62 7.02
N VAL A 257 13.63 15.08 5.80
CA VAL A 257 14.08 15.79 4.60
C VAL A 257 12.97 15.81 3.56
N LEU A 258 12.65 17.00 3.07
CA LEU A 258 11.69 17.21 2.00
C LEU A 258 12.42 17.83 0.80
N TYR A 259 12.34 17.17 -0.34
CA TYR A 259 12.82 17.66 -1.63
C TYR A 259 11.63 18.04 -2.50
N VAL A 260 11.64 19.26 -3.03
CA VAL A 260 10.61 19.76 -3.95
C VAL A 260 11.31 20.19 -5.23
N ARG A 261 10.84 19.67 -6.37
CA ARG A 261 11.39 20.04 -7.67
C ARG A 261 11.07 21.49 -8.00
N ASP A 262 12.09 22.21 -8.47
CA ASP A 262 11.99 23.61 -8.93
C ASP A 262 11.37 23.74 -10.33
#